data_AF-A0A382CZ41-F1
#
_entry.id   AF-A0A382CZ41-F1
#
_cell.length_a   1.000
_cell.length_b   1.000
_cell.length_c   1.000
_cell.angle_alpha   90.00
_cell.angle_beta   90.00
_cell.angle_gamma   90.00
#
_symmetry.space_group_name_H-M   'P 1'
#
loop_
_entity.id
_entity.type
_entity.pdbx_description
1 polymer ?
#
loop_
_entity_poly.entity_id
_entity_poly.type
_entity_poly.pdbx_seq_one_letter_code
_entity_poly.pdbx_strand_id
1 'polypeptide(L)'
;MKKKVILSEKVLKPKINNPKLTKEILVTDENKKKIKMHSVVERPLTLFLNEQEIVTMMTICDYPKYLAIGYLLNQNMLKKNDKITSVDYDEEISTVVVRTKIKTNYEEKLKKKTLTSGCAQGTVFGDILEEFEEIK
;
A
#
# COMPACT_ATOMS: atom_id res chain seq x y z
N MET A 1 3.93 36.99 -26.52
CA MET A 1 3.16 35.78 -26.17
C MET A 1 4.00 34.87 -25.27
N LYS A 2 3.86 34.98 -23.94
CA LYS A 2 4.53 34.08 -22.99
C LYS A 2 3.61 32.88 -22.75
N LYS A 3 4.00 31.69 -23.19
CA LYS A 3 3.35 30.42 -22.84
C LYS A 3 3.37 30.31 -21.31
N LYS A 4 2.22 30.56 -20.68
CA LYS A 4 2.01 30.29 -19.26
C LYS A 4 2.00 28.77 -19.13
N VAL A 5 3.14 28.19 -18.75
CA VAL A 5 3.20 26.79 -18.33
C VAL A 5 2.34 26.73 -17.08
N ILE A 6 1.12 26.23 -17.23
CA ILE A 6 0.28 25.84 -16.10
C ILE A 6 1.01 24.64 -15.50
N LEU A 7 1.85 24.85 -14.49
CA LEU A 7 2.31 23.76 -13.64
C LEU A 7 1.03 23.18 -13.02
N SER A 8 0.60 22.04 -13.53
CA SER A 8 -0.49 21.28 -12.92
C SER A 8 -0.03 20.92 -11.50
N GLU A 9 -0.70 21.47 -10.49
CA GLU A 9 -0.60 21.09 -9.08
C GLU A 9 -1.11 19.66 -8.87
N LYS A 10 -0.43 18.66 -9.44
CA LYS A 10 -0.70 17.23 -9.30
C LYS A 10 0.49 16.52 -8.67
N VAL A 11 0.98 17.03 -7.54
CA VAL A 11 2.04 16.32 -6.82
C VAL A 11 1.41 15.75 -5.56
N LEU A 12 1.11 14.45 -5.58
CA LEU A 12 0.87 13.68 -4.37
C LEU A 12 2.08 13.91 -3.45
N LYS A 13 1.86 14.55 -2.29
CA LYS A 13 2.92 14.87 -1.33
C LYS A 13 2.59 14.28 0.03
N PRO A 14 3.59 13.81 0.79
CA PRO A 14 3.38 13.38 2.16
C PRO A 14 2.74 14.49 3.01
N LYS A 15 1.81 14.14 3.90
CA LYS A 15 1.24 15.10 4.86
C LYS A 15 2.14 15.24 6.07
N ILE A 16 3.26 15.94 5.92
CA ILE A 16 4.33 16.05 6.94
C ILE A 16 3.81 16.55 8.30
N ASN A 17 2.75 17.37 8.31
CA ASN A 17 2.14 17.91 9.53
C ASN A 17 1.14 16.95 10.21
N ASN A 18 0.94 15.74 9.68
CA ASN A 18 0.05 14.75 10.28
C ASN A 18 0.76 14.09 11.48
N PRO A 19 0.29 14.32 12.73
CA PRO A 19 0.94 13.82 13.93
C PRO A 19 0.87 12.29 14.05
N LYS A 20 0.08 11.60 13.22
CA LYS A 20 0.02 10.14 13.20
C LYS A 20 1.19 9.50 12.44
N LEU A 21 1.93 10.26 11.61
CA LEU A 21 3.01 9.71 10.78
C LEU A 21 4.35 9.62 11.50
N THR A 22 4.57 10.49 12.49
CA THR A 22 5.81 10.53 13.27
C THR A 22 5.52 10.72 14.75
N LYS A 23 6.41 10.23 15.61
CA LYS A 23 6.32 10.38 17.06
C LYS A 23 7.64 10.93 17.60
N GLU A 24 7.56 11.90 18.50
CA GLU A 24 8.73 12.38 19.24
C GLU A 24 9.20 11.26 20.20
N ILE A 25 10.48 10.94 20.13
CA ILE A 25 11.17 9.99 21.00
C ILE A 25 12.38 10.66 21.64
N LEU A 26 12.73 10.19 22.84
CA LEU A 26 13.97 10.56 23.52
C LEU A 26 15.04 9.55 23.18
N VAL A 27 16.16 10.03 22.65
CA VAL A 27 17.33 9.19 22.37
C VAL A 27 18.56 9.74 23.09
N THR A 28 19.64 8.97 23.04
CA THR A 28 20.95 9.37 23.55
C THR A 28 21.91 9.54 22.37
N ASP A 29 22.63 10.65 22.31
CA ASP A 29 23.65 10.90 21.27
C ASP A 29 25.02 10.27 21.63
N GLU A 30 26.03 10.47 20.77
CA GLU A 30 27.39 9.97 20.95
C GLU A 30 28.10 10.53 22.19
N ASN A 31 27.67 11.70 22.68
CA ASN A 31 28.20 12.38 23.85
C ASN A 31 27.43 12.02 25.14
N LYS A 32 26.55 11.00 25.08
CA LYS A 32 25.66 10.57 26.17
C LYS A 32 24.60 11.60 26.58
N LYS A 33 24.33 12.61 25.76
CA LYS A 33 23.31 13.62 26.03
C LYS A 33 21.95 13.12 25.53
N LYS A 34 20.89 13.40 26.30
CA LYS A 34 19.51 13.12 25.89
C LYS A 34 19.03 14.19 24.90
N ILE A 35 18.54 13.76 23.75
CA ILE A 35 17.96 14.64 22.72
C ILE A 35 16.58 14.13 22.29
N LYS A 36 15.75 15.05 21.80
CA LYS A 36 14.44 14.75 21.20
C LYS A 36 14.61 14.61 19.69
N MET A 37 14.01 13.57 19.11
CA MET A 37 13.95 13.36 17.67
C MET A 37 12.58 12.80 17.25
N HIS A 38 12.23 12.94 15.98
CA HIS A 38 11.02 12.35 15.42
C HIS A 38 11.37 11.02 14.76
N SER A 39 10.65 9.96 15.14
CA SER A 39 10.72 8.65 14.47
C SER A 39 9.46 8.41 13.67
N VAL A 40 9.59 7.79 12.49
CA VAL A 40 8.46 7.35 11.67
C VAL A 40 7.71 6.24 12.40
N VAL A 41 6.38 6.31 12.38
CA VAL A 41 5.52 5.29 12.99
C VAL A 41 4.94 4.41 11.91
N GLU A 42 5.29 3.14 11.92
CA GLU A 42 4.65 2.13 11.09
C GLU A 42 3.49 1.45 11.82
N ARG A 43 2.45 1.13 11.05
CA ARG A 43 1.23 0.46 11.49
C ARG A 43 0.87 -0.61 10.46
N PRO A 44 0.27 -1.75 10.89
CA PRO A 44 -0.26 -2.72 9.95
C PRO A 44 -1.38 -2.09 9.12
N LEU A 45 -1.44 -2.44 7.84
CA LEU A 45 -2.51 -2.10 6.92
C LEU A 45 -2.92 -3.36 6.18
N THR A 46 -4.13 -3.85 6.44
CA THR A 46 -4.67 -5.03 5.76
C THR A 46 -5.39 -4.62 4.48
N LEU A 47 -5.06 -5.25 3.37
CA LEU A 47 -5.63 -4.98 2.05
C LEU A 47 -6.54 -6.13 1.61
N PHE A 48 -7.77 -5.79 1.28
CA PHE A 48 -8.73 -6.67 0.63
C PHE A 48 -9.00 -6.23 -0.82
N LEU A 49 -9.11 -7.21 -1.70
CA LEU A 49 -9.73 -7.06 -3.02
C LEU A 49 -11.06 -7.83 -3.00
N ASN A 50 -12.15 -7.11 -3.15
CA ASN A 50 -13.51 -7.62 -2.96
C ASN A 50 -13.70 -8.23 -1.56
N GLU A 51 -13.81 -9.54 -1.46
CA GLU A 51 -14.02 -10.28 -0.20
C GLU A 51 -12.76 -11.05 0.24
N GLN A 52 -11.65 -10.89 -0.49
CA GLN A 52 -10.45 -11.66 -0.28
C GLN A 52 -9.34 -10.81 0.36
N GLU A 53 -8.80 -11.29 1.48
CA GLU A 53 -7.58 -10.72 2.06
C GLU A 53 -6.40 -11.03 1.14
N ILE A 54 -5.66 -9.98 0.78
CA ILE A 54 -4.51 -10.06 -0.12
C ILE A 54 -3.22 -10.06 0.67
N VAL A 55 -3.06 -9.10 1.59
CA VAL A 55 -1.84 -8.92 2.38
C VAL A 55 -2.10 -8.00 3.56
N THR A 56 -1.36 -8.20 4.65
CA THR A 56 -1.17 -7.20 5.70
C THR A 56 0.26 -6.67 5.64
N MET A 57 0.42 -5.38 5.41
CA MET A 57 1.72 -4.71 5.24
C MET A 57 1.98 -3.73 6.39
N MET A 58 3.25 -3.60 6.82
CA MET A 58 3.65 -2.52 7.74
C MET A 58 3.87 -1.24 6.94
N THR A 59 3.16 -0.17 7.27
CA THR A 59 3.21 1.09 6.50
C THR A 59 3.06 2.31 7.40
N ILE A 60 3.45 3.47 6.88
CA ILE A 60 3.24 4.77 7.54
C ILE A 60 1.74 5.17 7.56
N CYS A 61 0.91 4.55 6.70
CA CYS A 61 -0.52 4.83 6.56
C CYS A 61 -0.87 6.32 6.26
N ASP A 62 -0.09 7.03 5.43
CA ASP A 62 -0.42 8.42 5.03
C ASP A 62 -1.58 8.47 4.02
N TYR A 63 -1.47 7.69 2.94
CA TYR A 63 -2.50 7.57 1.91
C TYR A 63 -2.88 6.09 1.67
N PRO A 64 -3.56 5.45 2.64
CA PRO A 64 -3.84 4.00 2.60
C PRO A 64 -4.63 3.59 1.36
N LYS A 65 -5.60 4.41 0.92
CA LYS A 65 -6.39 4.13 -0.29
C LYS A 65 -5.54 4.14 -1.57
N TYR A 66 -4.62 5.11 -1.71
CA TYR A 66 -3.75 5.18 -2.89
C TYR A 66 -2.69 4.07 -2.86
N LEU A 67 -2.17 3.75 -1.67
CA LEU A 67 -1.24 2.64 -1.49
C LEU A 67 -1.89 1.32 -1.91
N ALA A 68 -3.14 1.06 -1.50
CA ALA A 68 -3.89 -0.13 -1.89
C ALA A 68 -4.03 -0.27 -3.40
N ILE A 69 -4.45 0.79 -4.10
CA ILE A 69 -4.57 0.76 -5.57
C ILE A 69 -3.21 0.58 -6.24
N GLY A 70 -2.19 1.32 -5.79
CA GLY A 70 -0.83 1.19 -6.31
C GLY A 70 -0.28 -0.22 -6.12
N TYR A 71 -0.53 -0.84 -4.96
CA TYR A 71 -0.14 -2.21 -4.68
C TYR A 71 -0.80 -3.19 -5.65
N LEU A 72 -2.14 -3.14 -5.80
CA LEU A 72 -2.87 -4.06 -6.68
C LEU A 72 -2.45 -3.91 -8.15
N LEU A 73 -2.23 -2.67 -8.61
CA LEU A 73 -1.70 -2.41 -9.96
C LEU A 73 -0.28 -2.98 -10.12
N ASN A 74 0.58 -2.80 -9.12
CA ASN A 74 1.96 -3.29 -9.16
C ASN A 74 2.04 -4.83 -9.12
N GLN A 75 1.06 -5.48 -8.46
CA GLN A 75 0.95 -6.93 -8.43
C GLN A 75 0.13 -7.53 -9.59
N ASN A 76 -0.23 -6.71 -10.59
CA ASN A 76 -1.08 -7.10 -11.72
C ASN A 76 -2.44 -7.74 -11.32
N MET A 77 -2.88 -7.51 -10.08
CA MET A 77 -4.17 -7.96 -9.54
C MET A 77 -5.31 -7.01 -9.94
N LEU A 78 -4.97 -5.82 -10.40
CA LEU A 78 -5.89 -4.85 -10.99
C LEU A 78 -5.29 -4.35 -12.29
N LYS A 79 -6.06 -4.39 -13.37
CA LYS A 79 -5.66 -3.91 -14.69
C LYS A 79 -6.14 -2.47 -14.89
N LYS A 80 -5.48 -1.72 -15.79
CA LYS A 80 -5.86 -0.33 -16.10
C LYS A 80 -7.33 -0.14 -16.52
N ASN A 81 -7.94 -1.18 -17.09
CA ASN A 81 -9.32 -1.15 -17.56
C ASN A 81 -10.33 -1.69 -16.53
N ASP A 82 -9.87 -2.19 -15.38
CA ASP A 82 -10.76 -2.69 -14.36
C ASP A 82 -11.53 -1.53 -13.71
N LYS A 83 -12.84 -1.71 -13.57
CA LYS A 83 -13.72 -0.73 -12.96
C LYS A 83 -13.77 -0.94 -11.46
N ILE A 84 -13.05 -0.08 -10.73
CA ILE A 84 -13.15 0.06 -9.27
C ILE A 84 -14.50 0.72 -8.95
N THR A 85 -15.30 0.07 -8.11
CA THR A 85 -16.60 0.57 -7.66
C THR A 85 -16.48 1.34 -6.34
N SER A 86 -15.61 0.91 -5.43
CA SER A 86 -15.30 1.64 -4.19
C SER A 86 -13.89 1.35 -3.67
N VAL A 87 -13.36 2.29 -2.88
CA VAL A 87 -12.14 2.10 -2.08
C VAL A 87 -12.41 2.65 -0.69
N ASP A 88 -12.57 1.76 0.27
CA ASP A 88 -12.95 2.08 1.64
C ASP A 88 -11.77 1.83 2.56
N TYR A 89 -11.50 2.78 3.46
CA TYR A 89 -10.46 2.65 4.48
C TYR A 89 -11.11 2.82 5.83
N ASP A 90 -10.92 1.82 6.69
CA ASP A 90 -11.31 1.84 8.08
C ASP A 90 -10.06 1.99 8.94
N GLU A 91 -10.01 3.05 9.75
CA GLU A 91 -8.85 3.36 10.59
C GLU A 91 -8.83 2.49 11.87
N GLU A 92 -9.99 2.10 12.41
CA GLU A 92 -10.08 1.35 13.67
C GLU A 92 -9.48 -0.06 13.52
N ILE A 93 -9.81 -0.71 12.40
CA ILE A 93 -9.27 -2.03 12.06
C ILE A 93 -8.12 -1.97 11.07
N SER A 94 -7.64 -0.76 10.73
CA SER A 94 -6.52 -0.52 9.81
C SER A 94 -6.61 -1.33 8.51
N THR A 95 -7.75 -1.25 7.84
CA THR A 95 -8.08 -2.10 6.69
C THR A 95 -8.53 -1.26 5.49
N VAL A 96 -8.02 -1.58 4.31
CA VAL A 96 -8.50 -1.03 3.03
C VAL A 96 -9.19 -2.12 2.23
N VAL A 97 -10.40 -1.84 1.77
CA VAL A 97 -11.15 -2.72 0.87
C VAL A 97 -11.30 -2.03 -0.48
N VAL A 98 -10.72 -2.65 -1.51
CA VAL A 98 -10.89 -2.24 -2.91
C VAL A 98 -11.93 -3.13 -3.53
N ARG A 99 -13.01 -2.55 -4.08
CA ARG A 99 -14.07 -3.30 -4.75
C ARG A 99 -14.04 -3.07 -6.24
N THR A 100 -14.18 -4.13 -7.01
CA THR A 100 -14.30 -4.12 -8.47
C THR A 100 -15.64 -4.72 -8.88
N LYS A 101 -16.08 -4.44 -10.13
CA LYS A 101 -17.35 -5.00 -10.63
C LYS A 101 -17.31 -6.53 -10.81
N ILE A 102 -16.14 -7.09 -11.07
CA ILE A 102 -15.96 -8.51 -11.42
C ILE A 102 -14.87 -9.07 -10.52
N LYS A 103 -15.10 -10.27 -9.95
CA LYS A 103 -14.08 -11.03 -9.22
C LYS A 103 -13.02 -11.54 -10.20
N THR A 104 -11.75 -11.46 -9.83
CA THR A 104 -10.66 -11.98 -10.66
C THR A 104 -10.29 -13.42 -10.24
N ASN A 105 -9.44 -14.08 -11.02
CA ASN A 105 -8.97 -15.45 -10.71
C ASN A 105 -8.04 -15.44 -9.47
N TYR A 106 -7.31 -14.35 -9.23
CA TYR A 106 -6.39 -14.22 -8.11
C TYR A 106 -7.09 -14.40 -6.75
N GLU A 107 -8.34 -13.95 -6.59
CA GLU A 107 -9.10 -14.20 -5.35
C GLU A 107 -9.28 -15.70 -5.08
N GLU A 108 -9.46 -16.54 -6.10
CA GLU A 108 -9.59 -17.99 -5.95
C GLU A 108 -8.24 -18.67 -5.69
N LYS A 109 -7.18 -18.22 -6.37
CA LYS A 109 -5.80 -18.70 -6.15
C LYS A 109 -5.35 -18.42 -4.70
N LEU A 110 -5.65 -17.23 -4.17
CA LEU A 110 -5.21 -16.79 -2.84
C LEU A 110 -6.01 -17.43 -1.70
N LYS A 111 -7.31 -17.71 -1.89
CA LYS A 111 -8.12 -18.48 -0.92
C LYS A 111 -7.52 -19.83 -0.55
N LYS A 112 -6.73 -20.42 -1.46
CA LYS A 112 -6.12 -21.73 -1.27
C LYS A 112 -4.72 -21.68 -0.63
N LYS A 113 -4.16 -20.49 -0.38
CA LYS A 113 -2.80 -20.33 0.17
C LYS A 113 -2.86 -19.59 1.51
N THR A 114 -2.38 -20.24 2.58
CA THR A 114 -2.22 -19.62 3.91
C THR A 114 -1.11 -18.59 3.85
N LEU A 115 -1.47 -17.31 3.89
CA LEU A 115 -0.54 -16.19 3.92
C LEU A 115 -0.10 -15.95 5.38
N THR A 116 1.18 -16.14 5.68
CA THR A 116 1.78 -15.74 6.96
C THR A 116 2.72 -14.56 6.75
N SER A 117 2.73 -13.65 7.72
CA SER A 117 3.36 -12.32 7.69
C SER A 117 4.88 -12.34 7.93
N GLY A 118 5.60 -13.38 7.49
CA GLY A 118 7.07 -13.42 7.55
C GLY A 118 7.72 -12.73 6.33
N CYS A 119 9.01 -12.38 6.42
CA CYS A 119 9.85 -11.77 5.37
C CYS A 119 9.92 -12.54 4.02
N ALA A 120 9.11 -13.59 3.85
CA ALA A 120 9.04 -14.45 2.69
C ALA A 120 7.86 -14.04 1.81
N GLN A 121 8.14 -13.13 0.89
CA GLN A 121 7.35 -12.77 -0.28
C GLN A 121 7.25 -13.95 -1.29
N GLY A 122 7.01 -15.17 -0.83
CA GLY A 122 7.13 -16.40 -1.63
C GLY A 122 5.95 -16.67 -2.57
N THR A 123 4.82 -16.01 -2.39
CA THR A 123 3.62 -16.22 -3.23
C THR A 123 3.47 -15.23 -4.38
N VAL A 124 4.06 -14.03 -4.24
CA VAL A 124 3.94 -12.95 -5.22
C VAL A 124 4.86 -13.14 -6.43
N PHE A 125 6.00 -13.82 -6.25
CA PHE A 125 6.87 -14.17 -7.38
C PHE A 125 6.24 -15.15 -8.38
N GLY A 126 5.21 -15.90 -7.98
CA GLY A 126 4.57 -16.89 -8.85
C GLY A 126 3.87 -16.26 -10.05
N ASP A 127 3.02 -15.25 -9.82
CA ASP A 127 2.22 -14.65 -10.91
C ASP A 127 3.09 -13.76 -11.83
N ILE A 128 4.17 -13.14 -11.31
CA ILE A 128 5.13 -12.38 -12.13
C ILE A 128 5.93 -13.33 -13.04
N LEU A 129 6.35 -14.49 -12.53
CA LEU A 129 7.03 -15.52 -13.34
C LEU A 129 6.09 -16.10 -14.42
N GLU A 130 4.81 -16.33 -14.11
CA GLU A 130 3.80 -16.77 -15.09
C GLU A 130 3.65 -15.75 -16.25
N GLU A 131 3.67 -14.44 -15.97
CA GLU A 131 3.58 -13.40 -17.02
C GLU A 131 4.83 -13.37 -17.93
N PHE A 132 6.02 -13.72 -17.41
CA PHE A 132 7.22 -13.86 -18.24
C PHE A 132 7.20 -15.11 -19.12
N GLU A 133 6.50 -16.19 -18.75
CA GLU A 133 6.36 -17.38 -19.61
C GLU A 133 5.44 -17.15 -20.82
N GLU A 134 4.51 -16.17 -20.75
CA GLU A 134 3.61 -15.82 -21.85
C GLU A 134 4.27 -14.95 -22.94
N ILE A 135 5.44 -14.35 -22.64
CA ILE A 135 6.22 -13.58 -23.61
C ILE A 135 7.25 -14.51 -24.27
N LYS A 136 6.91 -15.05 -25.45
CA LYS A 136 7.86 -15.70 -26.37
C LYS A 136 8.58 -14.71 -27.26
#